data_AF-A0A854CJH1-F1
#
_entry.id   AF-A0A854CJH1-F1
#
_cell.length_a   1.000
_cell.length_b   1.000
_cell.length_c   1.000
_cell.angle_alpha   90.00
_cell.angle_beta   90.00
_cell.angle_gamma   90.00
#
_symmetry.space_group_name_H-M   'P 1'
#
loop_
_entity.id
_entity.type
_entity.pdbx_description
1 polymer ?
#
loop_
_entity_poly.entity_id
_entity_poly.type
_entity_poly.pdbx_seq_one_letter_code
_entity_poly.pdbx_strand_id
1 'polypeptide(L)' 'MEATDMRSLSRDARHERRVQVIRLRKAGQTYDEIAAQTGLSRTGVFDICKRHDVSGAQCL' A
#
# COMPACT_ATOMS: atom_id res chain seq x y z
N MET A 1 0.67 -6.10 17.22
CA MET A 1 0.71 -4.84 16.44
C MET A 1 -0.52 -4.85 15.56
N GLU A 2 -1.55 -4.09 15.91
CA GLU A 2 -2.79 -4.05 15.13
C GLU A 2 -2.49 -3.31 13.82
N ALA A 3 -2.41 -4.07 12.73
CA ALA A 3 -2.26 -3.48 11.42
C ALA A 3 -3.55 -2.73 11.07
N THR A 4 -3.41 -1.52 10.53
CA THR A 4 -4.56 -0.70 10.18
C THR A 4 -5.43 -1.43 9.16
N ASP A 5 -6.64 -1.83 9.57
CA ASP A 5 -7.58 -2.46 8.64
C ASP A 5 -8.12 -1.41 7.66
N MET A 6 -7.69 -1.53 6.41
CA MET A 6 -8.07 -0.59 5.36
C MET A 6 -9.56 -0.64 5.00
N ARG A 7 -10.29 -1.71 5.33
CA ARG A 7 -11.69 -1.84 4.91
C ARG A 7 -12.59 -0.85 5.65
N SER A 8 -12.18 -0.43 6.84
CA SER A 8 -12.84 0.61 7.63
C SER A 8 -12.50 2.03 7.18
N LEU A 9 -11.50 2.21 6.30
CA LEU A 9 -11.08 3.52 5.80
C LEU A 9 -11.93 3.96 4.59
N SER A 10 -12.26 5.25 4.57
CA SER A 10 -12.85 5.93 3.41
C SER A 10 -12.04 5.68 2.14
N ARG A 11 -12.71 5.74 0.98
CA ARG A 11 -12.08 5.50 -0.33
C ARG A 11 -10.85 6.40 -0.55
N ASP A 12 -10.94 7.65 -0.11
CA ASP A 12 -9.87 8.64 -0.22
C ASP A 12 -8.64 8.26 0.62
N ALA A 13 -8.82 8.01 1.92
CA ALA A 13 -7.76 7.54 2.81
C ALA A 13 -7.11 6.23 2.34
N ARG A 14 -7.89 5.32 1.72
CA ARG A 14 -7.33 4.12 1.07
C ARG A 14 -6.50 4.45 -0.16
N HIS A 15 -6.94 5.42 -0.96
CA HIS A 15 -6.21 5.87 -2.15
C HIS A 15 -4.87 6.51 -1.74
N GLU A 16 -4.88 7.43 -0.77
CA GLU A 16 -3.67 8.05 -0.23
C GLU A 16 -2.67 7.01 0.29
N ARG A 17 -3.15 6.03 1.08
CA ARG A 17 -2.31 4.93 1.57
C ARG A 17 -1.72 4.09 0.45
N ARG A 18 -2.49 3.82 -0.62
CA ARG A 18 -2.00 3.09 -1.80
C ARG A 18 -0.91 3.88 -2.53
N VAL A 19 -1.14 5.18 -2.76
CA VAL A 19 -0.15 6.08 -3.38
C VAL A 19 1.14 6.07 -2.58
N GLN A 20 1.05 6.15 -1.25
CA GLN A 20 2.19 6.11 -0.35
C GLN A 20 2.96 4.78 -0.47
N VAL A 21 2.28 3.64 -0.45
CA VAL A 21 2.89 2.31 -0.62
C VAL A 21 3.62 2.20 -1.97
N ILE A 22 3.01 2.65 -3.06
CA ILE A 22 3.61 2.59 -4.40
C ILE A 22 4.83 3.51 -4.50
N ARG A 23 4.76 4.71 -3.93
CA ARG A 23 5.89 5.64 -3.89
C ARG A 23 7.09 5.04 -3.15
N LEU A 24 6.85 4.45 -1.97
CA LEU A 24 7.89 3.79 -1.18
C LEU A 24 8.45 2.55 -1.91
N ARG A 25 7.60 1.81 -2.62
CA ARG A 25 8.05 0.69 -3.45
C ARG A 25 8.92 1.13 -4.62
N LYS A 26 8.57 2.23 -5.30
CA LYS A 26 9.40 2.84 -6.35
C LYS A 26 10.74 3.36 -5.79
N ALA A 27 10.78 3.76 -4.52
CA ALA A 27 12.02 4.14 -3.83
C ALA A 27 12.91 2.93 -3.45
N GLY A 28 12.50 1.70 -3.77
CA GLY A 28 13.31 0.49 -3.56
C GLY A 28 13.12 -0.17 -2.19
N GLN A 29 12.21 0.31 -1.35
CA GLN A 29 11.98 -0.29 -0.04
C GLN A 29 11.34 -1.68 -0.13
N THR A 30 11.64 -2.52 0.87
CA THR A 30 11.06 -3.85 1.01
C THR A 30 9.63 -3.79 1.53
N TYR A 31 8.85 -4.84 1.33
CA TYR A 31 7.45 -4.88 1.78
C TYR A 31 7.31 -4.76 3.30
N ASP A 32 8.30 -5.22 4.05
CA ASP A 32 8.31 -5.17 5.51
C ASP A 32 8.55 -3.74 6.02
N GLU A 33 9.53 -3.03 5.44
CA GLU A 33 9.78 -1.62 5.74
C GLU A 33 8.59 -0.73 5.39
N ILE A 34 7.93 -1.01 4.26
CA ILE A 34 6.74 -0.27 3.83
C ILE A 34 5.59 -0.54 4.81
N ALA A 35 5.39 -1.80 5.21
CA ALA A 35 4.38 -2.19 6.19
C ALA A 35 4.61 -1.48 7.54
N ALA A 36 5.85 -1.44 8.03
CA ALA A 36 6.22 -0.76 9.26
C ALA A 36 5.97 0.76 9.18
N GLN A 37 6.32 1.41 8.07
CA GLN A 37 6.14 2.86 7.89
C GLN A 37 4.67 3.27 7.68
N THR A 38 3.89 2.44 7.00
CA THR A 38 2.48 2.76 6.68
C THR A 38 1.50 2.23 7.72
N GLY A 39 1.96 1.42 8.68
CA GLY A 39 1.14 0.75 9.68
C GLY A 39 0.22 -0.31 9.07
N LEU A 40 0.61 -0.87 7.93
CA LEU A 40 -0.15 -1.86 7.17
C LEU A 40 0.42 -3.25 7.37
N SER A 41 -0.40 -4.27 7.14
CA SER A 41 0.12 -5.65 7.08
C SER A 41 0.98 -5.82 5.82
N ARG A 42 2.04 -6.62 5.94
CA ARG A 42 2.86 -7.07 4.78
C ARG A 42 1.99 -7.62 3.64
N THR A 43 0.96 -8.39 3.96
CA THR A 43 -0.02 -8.91 2.98
C THR A 43 -0.80 -7.78 2.29
N GLY A 44 -1.19 -6.74 3.02
CA GLY A 44 -1.89 -5.57 2.45
C GLY A 44 -1.00 -4.79 1.49
N VAL A 45 0.27 -4.60 1.85
CA VAL A 45 1.28 -3.97 0.97
C VAL A 45 1.48 -4.79 -0.30
N PHE A 46 1.61 -6.11 -0.18
CA PHE A 46 1.75 -7.02 -1.32
C PHE A 46 0.55 -6.93 -2.28
N ASP A 47 -0.67 -6.97 -1.74
CA ASP A 47 -1.90 -6.92 -2.53
C ASP A 47 -2.06 -5.59 -3.27
N ILE A 48 -1.67 -4.47 -2.64
CA ILE A 48 -1.61 -3.15 -3.28
C ILE A 48 -0.62 -3.13 -4.43
N CYS A 49 0.61 -3.60 -4.19
CA CYS A 49 1.66 -3.63 -5.20
C CYS A 49 1.24 -4.51 -6.39
N LYS A 50 0.66 -5.68 -6.11
CA LYS A 50 0.17 -6.62 -7.13
C LYS A 50 -0.95 -6.02 -7.97
N ARG A 51 -1.92 -5.33 -7.37
CA ARG A 51 -2.99 -4.67 -8.12
C ARG A 51 -2.48 -3.52 -8.97
N HIS A 52 -1.53 -2.73 -8.46
CA HIS A 52 -0.92 -1.65 -9.24
C HIS A 52 -0.14 -2.18 -10.45
N ASP A 53 0.54 -3.31 -10.30
CA ASP A 53 1.24 -4.00 -11.39
C ASP A 53 0.27 -4.55 -12.45
N VAL A 54 -0.78 -5.25 -12.01
CA VAL A 54 -1.82 -5.84 -12.90
C VAL A 54 -2.66 -4.77 -13.61
N SER A 55 -2.94 -3.64 -12.96
CA SER A 55 -3.71 -2.53 -13.55
C SER A 55 -2.84 -1.55 -14.35
N GLY A 56 -1.56 -1.88 -14.59
CA GLY A 56 -0.71 -1.20 -15.56
C GLY A 56 -0.72 0.32 -15.43
N ALA A 57 -0.21 0.87 -14.33
CA ALA A 57 0.18 2.29 -14.19
C ALA A 57 -0.89 3.37 -14.51
N GLN A 58 -2.14 3.02 -14.82
CA GLN A 58 -3.17 3.96 -15.30
C GLN A 58 -4.04 4.57 -14.20
N CYS A 59 -3.78 4.27 -12.93
CA CYS A 59 -4.59 4.81 -11.83
C CYS A 59 -3.71 5.34 -10.69
N LEU A 60 -2.88 6.33 -11.03
CA LEU A 60 -2.33 7.32 -10.10
C LEU A 60 -2.39 8.69 -10.78
#